data_AF-A0A7V5BD17-F1
#
_entry.id   AF-A0A7V5BD17-F1
#
_cell.length_a   1.000
_cell.length_b   1.000
_cell.length_c   1.000
_cell.angle_alpha   90.00
_cell.angle_beta   90.00
_cell.angle_gamma   90.00
#
_symmetry.space_group_name_H-M   'P 1'
#
loop_
_entity.id
_entity.type
_entity.pdbx_description
1 polymer ?
#
loop_
_entity_poly.entity_id
_entity_poly.type
_entity_poly.pdbx_seq_one_letter_code
_entity_poly.pdbx_strand_id
1 'polypeptide(L)'
;MKTTLFLLLAFFLLSAERCASQEPKSKEPNMTKHAHTNHLIHESSPYLLQHAHNPVNWYPWGPEALAKAKKENKLLIISIGYAACHWCHVMEHESFEDSTVAKMMNDNFVCIKVDREERPDIDDVYMSACHLSGGGNCGWPLNAFATPDARPFWAGTYFPKENWLKVLGYFRDMQKNEPNKIEESAQAISQGMQQVDQVPISSETITAKPENLVNATRNLIQIIDFKKGGKNGRMKFPMPINYEYLLSQYALTGNKKALEAVDVTLDNMALGGIYDQIGGGFARYSTDPDWFAPHFEKMLYDNGQLVSLYANAWKVTKNRQYKNVVDETLQFVERELMDQSGGFYSSLDADTEGEEGKFYVWTLAEVKALLDDRSFKLIKAYYNLTAKGNWENRQNILHITKPLAQIAKKQNLDLAEAHKILQQAKNQLFKAREKRIRPGLDDKILTSWNALMLKGYVDAYLTFNEPHHLETALKNAHFLADKMMSKEGQLSRNYKNGKASINAFLDDYALTAWAFMALYEATFDEQWIEKAKLLTDFAYRHFYDPRTGLFFYTSDLDAPLVARKKELSDNVIPGSNSVMGRVLWKLGHYYDTENYSKLSQ
;
A
#
# COMPACT_ATOMS: atom_id res chain seq x y z
N MET A 1 -4.12 74.67 10.67
CA MET A 1 -4.62 74.49 12.06
C MET A 1 -5.82 73.54 11.98
N LYS A 2 -5.62 72.26 12.36
CA LYS A 2 -6.20 71.63 13.59
C LYS A 2 -7.75 71.62 13.57
N THR A 3 -8.37 70.48 13.21
CA THR A 3 -9.10 69.50 14.08
C THR A 3 -10.42 70.07 14.63
N THR A 4 -11.63 69.49 14.54
CA THR A 4 -12.16 68.21 15.11
C THR A 4 -13.68 68.19 14.73
N LEU A 5 -14.26 67.18 14.05
CA LEU A 5 -15.01 65.98 14.50
C LEU A 5 -16.46 66.17 15.08
N PHE A 6 -17.38 65.30 14.60
CA PHE A 6 -18.75 64.93 15.07
C PHE A 6 -19.94 65.92 14.89
N LEU A 7 -21.19 65.53 14.62
CA LEU A 7 -21.92 64.41 13.95
C LEU A 7 -23.44 64.70 14.16
N LEU A 8 -24.29 64.15 13.28
CA LEU A 8 -25.77 63.98 13.40
C LEU A 8 -26.61 65.27 13.22
N LEU A 9 -27.81 65.32 12.62
CA LEU A 9 -28.90 64.41 12.19
C LEU A 9 -29.76 65.33 11.24
N ALA A 10 -30.54 64.95 10.22
CA ALA A 10 -31.49 63.87 10.08
C ALA A 10 -32.07 63.79 8.64
N PHE A 11 -32.31 62.55 8.21
CA PHE A 11 -33.42 62.02 7.39
C PHE A 11 -33.81 62.67 6.05
N PHE A 12 -33.53 61.93 4.96
CA PHE A 12 -34.36 61.93 3.75
C PHE A 12 -34.60 60.49 3.25
N LEU A 13 -35.87 60.16 3.06
CA LEU A 13 -36.38 59.01 2.31
C LEU A 13 -35.93 59.12 0.84
N LEU A 14 -35.48 58.04 0.22
CA LEU A 14 -35.52 57.90 -1.23
C LEU A 14 -35.55 56.43 -1.66
N SER A 15 -36.56 56.16 -2.48
CA SER A 15 -36.93 54.91 -3.13
C SER A 15 -35.97 54.49 -4.23
N ALA A 16 -35.95 53.18 -4.47
CA ALA A 16 -35.06 52.44 -5.34
C ALA A 16 -35.22 52.73 -6.85
N GLU A 17 -34.10 52.69 -7.57
CA GLU A 17 -34.01 52.17 -8.94
C GLU A 17 -32.68 51.42 -9.11
N ARG A 18 -32.78 50.14 -9.47
CA ARG A 18 -31.69 49.21 -9.74
C ARG A 18 -31.13 49.46 -11.15
N CYS A 19 -29.82 49.64 -11.27
CA CYS A 19 -29.10 49.38 -12.52
C CYS A 19 -27.93 48.44 -12.22
N ALA A 20 -27.98 47.27 -12.85
CA ALA A 20 -27.13 46.12 -12.57
C ALA A 20 -25.69 46.32 -13.05
N SER A 21 -24.73 46.16 -12.14
CA SER A 21 -23.33 45.86 -12.47
C SER A 21 -23.16 44.35 -12.58
N GLN A 22 -22.72 43.88 -13.76
CA GLN A 22 -22.42 42.48 -14.03
C GLN A 22 -21.23 42.01 -13.16
N GLU A 23 -21.50 41.12 -12.22
CA GLU A 23 -20.48 40.30 -11.57
C GLU A 23 -19.92 39.27 -12.56
N PRO A 24 -18.62 38.90 -12.46
CA PRO A 24 -18.04 37.87 -13.30
C PRO A 24 -18.68 36.54 -12.93
N LYS A 25 -19.36 35.92 -13.90
CA LYS A 25 -19.92 34.56 -13.77
C LYS A 25 -18.82 33.62 -13.26
N SER A 26 -19.00 33.13 -12.03
CA SER A 26 -18.32 31.96 -11.52
C SER A 26 -18.47 30.85 -12.55
N LYS A 27 -17.33 30.33 -13.04
CA LYS A 27 -17.34 29.08 -13.81
C LYS A 27 -17.83 27.98 -12.87
N GLU A 28 -19.11 27.64 -12.97
CA GLU A 28 -19.62 26.39 -12.43
C GLU A 28 -18.76 25.25 -12.98
N PRO A 29 -18.33 24.30 -12.14
CA PRO A 29 -17.63 23.11 -12.62
C PRO A 29 -18.59 22.39 -13.57
N ASN A 30 -18.05 21.89 -14.67
CA ASN A 30 -18.77 21.15 -15.69
C ASN A 30 -19.35 19.88 -15.02
N MET A 31 -20.58 19.96 -14.51
CA MET A 31 -21.27 18.84 -13.87
C MET A 31 -21.58 17.81 -14.96
N THR A 32 -20.70 16.82 -15.13
CA THR A 32 -21.02 15.60 -15.86
C THR A 32 -22.30 15.03 -15.26
N LYS A 33 -23.40 15.01 -16.03
CA LYS A 33 -24.63 14.36 -15.60
C LYS A 33 -24.40 12.85 -15.61
N HIS A 34 -24.17 12.28 -14.45
CA HIS A 34 -24.09 10.83 -14.28
C HIS A 34 -25.50 10.22 -14.35
N ALA A 35 -25.67 9.15 -15.14
CA ALA A 35 -26.96 8.49 -15.31
C ALA A 35 -27.40 7.69 -14.07
N HIS A 36 -26.42 7.27 -13.25
CA HIS A 36 -26.62 6.50 -12.03
C HIS A 36 -25.80 7.08 -10.89
N THR A 37 -26.27 6.90 -9.66
CA THR A 37 -25.53 7.20 -8.43
C THR A 37 -25.99 6.22 -7.36
N ASN A 38 -25.05 5.57 -6.70
CA ASN A 38 -25.31 4.57 -5.65
C ASN A 38 -24.82 5.09 -4.28
N HIS A 39 -24.80 4.21 -3.28
CA HIS A 39 -24.52 4.60 -1.89
C HIS A 39 -23.05 4.98 -1.64
N LEU A 40 -22.12 4.62 -2.55
CA LEU A 40 -20.69 4.91 -2.37
C LEU A 40 -20.35 6.40 -2.53
N ILE A 41 -21.27 7.24 -3.01
CA ILE A 41 -21.03 8.69 -3.19
C ILE A 41 -20.71 9.43 -1.87
N HIS A 42 -20.95 8.78 -0.73
CA HIS A 42 -20.69 9.32 0.61
C HIS A 42 -19.40 8.80 1.25
N GLU A 43 -18.67 7.93 0.56
CA GLU A 43 -17.43 7.34 1.06
C GLU A 43 -16.23 8.29 0.91
N SER A 44 -15.18 8.07 1.71
CA SER A 44 -13.94 8.84 1.62
C SER A 44 -12.91 8.21 0.69
N SER A 45 -12.94 6.88 0.53
CA SER A 45 -11.98 6.14 -0.30
C SER A 45 -12.09 6.57 -1.77
N PRO A 46 -10.97 6.97 -2.40
CA PRO A 46 -10.93 7.19 -3.85
C PRO A 46 -11.42 5.97 -4.65
N TYR A 47 -11.07 4.76 -4.20
CA TYR A 47 -11.53 3.51 -4.83
C TYR A 47 -13.05 3.35 -4.78
N LEU A 48 -13.68 3.60 -3.63
CA LEU A 48 -15.13 3.49 -3.51
C LEU A 48 -15.86 4.58 -4.30
N LEU A 49 -15.33 5.81 -4.27
CA LEU A 49 -15.89 6.95 -5.00
C LEU A 49 -15.83 6.76 -6.52
N GLN A 50 -14.79 6.11 -7.04
CA GLN A 50 -14.70 5.74 -8.46
C GLN A 50 -15.91 4.91 -8.91
N HIS A 51 -16.41 4.03 -8.05
CA HIS A 51 -17.56 3.17 -8.33
C HIS A 51 -18.93 3.82 -8.01
N ALA A 52 -18.97 5.05 -7.51
CA ALA A 52 -20.19 5.70 -7.02
C ALA A 52 -21.24 5.96 -8.11
N HIS A 53 -20.82 6.00 -9.37
CA HIS A 53 -21.70 6.28 -10.52
C HIS A 53 -21.99 5.05 -11.38
N ASN A 54 -21.58 3.85 -10.93
CA ASN A 54 -21.86 2.61 -11.63
C ASN A 54 -23.37 2.27 -11.54
N PRO A 55 -23.96 1.66 -12.58
CA PRO A 55 -25.35 1.21 -12.56
C PRO A 55 -25.62 0.09 -11.54
N VAL A 56 -24.58 -0.65 -11.13
CA VAL A 56 -24.69 -1.56 -9.98
C VAL A 56 -24.96 -0.72 -8.72
N ASN A 57 -25.98 -1.10 -7.95
CA ASN A 57 -26.34 -0.42 -6.72
C ASN A 57 -25.43 -0.88 -5.58
N TRP A 58 -24.21 -0.37 -5.60
CA TRP A 58 -23.21 -0.68 -4.59
C TRP A 58 -23.55 -0.03 -3.24
N TYR A 59 -23.32 -0.81 -2.18
CA TYR A 59 -23.25 -0.35 -0.81
C TYR A 59 -21.81 -0.43 -0.29
N PRO A 60 -21.39 0.48 0.60
CA PRO A 60 -20.21 0.24 1.42
C PRO A 60 -20.48 -0.93 2.37
N TRP A 61 -19.41 -1.57 2.87
CA TRP A 61 -19.59 -2.55 3.94
C TRP A 61 -20.09 -1.86 5.21
N GLY A 62 -21.25 -2.29 5.70
CA GLY A 62 -21.78 -1.77 6.96
C GLY A 62 -23.15 -2.31 7.33
N PRO A 63 -23.70 -1.84 8.45
CA PRO A 63 -24.97 -2.32 8.99
C PRO A 63 -26.15 -2.19 8.00
N GLU A 64 -26.17 -1.14 7.16
CA GLU A 64 -27.24 -0.92 6.18
C GLU A 64 -27.33 -2.07 5.16
N ALA A 65 -26.20 -2.40 4.51
CA ALA A 65 -26.15 -3.45 3.50
C ALA A 65 -26.46 -4.83 4.09
N LEU A 66 -25.90 -5.12 5.27
CA LEU A 66 -26.11 -6.39 5.97
C LEU A 66 -27.56 -6.53 6.45
N ALA A 67 -28.17 -5.46 6.96
CA ALA A 67 -29.59 -5.47 7.36
C ALA A 67 -30.52 -5.64 6.15
N LYS A 68 -30.20 -4.99 5.02
CA LYS A 68 -30.94 -5.16 3.76
C LYS A 68 -30.90 -6.60 3.28
N ALA A 69 -29.72 -7.22 3.24
CA ALA A 69 -29.56 -8.61 2.83
C ALA A 69 -30.39 -9.57 3.68
N LYS A 70 -30.35 -9.41 5.01
CA LYS A 70 -31.17 -10.19 5.96
C LYS A 70 -32.67 -9.96 5.75
N LYS A 71 -33.10 -8.70 5.63
CA LYS A 71 -34.51 -8.34 5.47
C LYS A 71 -35.11 -8.89 4.16
N GLU A 72 -34.33 -8.85 3.08
CA GLU A 72 -34.76 -9.32 1.75
C GLU A 72 -34.48 -10.81 1.52
N ASN A 73 -33.80 -11.48 2.46
CA ASN A 73 -33.28 -12.84 2.30
C ASN A 73 -32.50 -13.03 0.99
N LYS A 74 -31.65 -12.05 0.66
CA LYS A 74 -30.82 -12.04 -0.54
C LYS A 74 -29.38 -12.36 -0.19
N LEU A 75 -28.75 -13.12 -1.09
CA LEU A 75 -27.31 -13.33 -1.06
C LEU A 75 -26.55 -12.02 -1.25
N LEU A 76 -25.34 -11.98 -0.72
CA LEU A 76 -24.40 -10.89 -0.85
C LEU A 76 -23.42 -11.17 -1.99
N ILE A 77 -23.10 -10.14 -2.75
CA ILE A 77 -21.88 -10.09 -3.57
C ILE A 77 -20.96 -9.07 -2.91
N ILE A 78 -19.76 -9.48 -2.54
CA ILE A 78 -18.76 -8.64 -1.88
C ILE A 78 -17.57 -8.54 -2.82
N SER A 79 -17.43 -7.38 -3.47
CA SER A 79 -16.36 -7.08 -4.41
C SER A 79 -15.30 -6.22 -3.73
N ILE A 80 -14.07 -6.72 -3.66
CA ILE A 80 -12.97 -6.16 -2.88
C ILE A 80 -11.81 -5.79 -3.82
N GLY A 81 -11.27 -4.59 -3.67
CA GLY A 81 -10.16 -4.05 -4.45
C GLY A 81 -9.56 -2.79 -3.82
N TYR A 82 -8.79 -2.02 -4.59
CA TYR A 82 -8.12 -0.79 -4.17
C TYR A 82 -7.82 0.09 -5.40
N ALA A 83 -7.52 1.37 -5.19
CA ALA A 83 -7.51 2.38 -6.26
C ALA A 83 -6.41 2.15 -7.32
N ALA A 84 -5.26 1.60 -6.94
CA ALA A 84 -4.15 1.36 -7.88
C ALA A 84 -4.25 0.01 -8.64
N CYS A 85 -5.36 -0.72 -8.49
CA CYS A 85 -5.54 -2.07 -9.00
C CYS A 85 -5.99 -2.10 -10.46
N HIS A 86 -5.08 -2.39 -11.40
CA HIS A 86 -5.39 -2.49 -12.83
C HIS A 86 -6.56 -3.44 -13.14
N TRP A 87 -6.51 -4.69 -12.67
CA TRP A 87 -7.58 -5.66 -12.94
C TRP A 87 -8.93 -5.30 -12.33
N CYS A 88 -8.94 -4.45 -11.30
CA CYS A 88 -10.16 -3.91 -10.72
C CYS A 88 -10.83 -2.92 -11.68
N HIS A 89 -10.05 -2.08 -12.36
CA HIS A 89 -10.52 -1.15 -13.40
C HIS A 89 -11.01 -1.90 -14.64
N VAL A 90 -10.28 -2.93 -15.08
CA VAL A 90 -10.71 -3.78 -16.20
C VAL A 90 -12.07 -4.41 -15.92
N MET A 91 -12.25 -5.00 -14.73
CA MET A 91 -13.53 -5.62 -14.37
C MET A 91 -14.67 -4.60 -14.21
N GLU A 92 -14.37 -3.39 -13.73
CA GLU A 92 -15.33 -2.29 -13.68
C GLU A 92 -15.86 -1.96 -15.08
N HIS A 93 -14.97 -1.63 -16.01
CA HIS A 93 -15.36 -1.23 -17.36
C HIS A 93 -16.07 -2.36 -18.13
N GLU A 94 -15.60 -3.60 -18.01
CA GLU A 94 -16.22 -4.72 -18.74
C GLU A 94 -17.57 -5.15 -18.16
N SER A 95 -17.75 -5.04 -16.84
CA SER A 95 -18.87 -5.68 -16.14
C SER A 95 -19.71 -4.71 -15.30
N PHE A 96 -19.11 -3.89 -14.43
CA PHE A 96 -19.88 -3.10 -13.46
C PHE A 96 -20.50 -1.83 -14.06
N GLU A 97 -19.99 -1.34 -15.18
CA GLU A 97 -20.58 -0.26 -15.96
C GLU A 97 -21.70 -0.73 -16.92
N ASP A 98 -21.82 -2.05 -17.16
CA ASP A 98 -22.83 -2.60 -18.06
C ASP A 98 -24.21 -2.70 -17.40
N SER A 99 -25.20 -2.04 -17.98
CA SER A 99 -26.58 -2.02 -17.45
C SER A 99 -27.28 -3.38 -17.38
N THR A 100 -26.91 -4.35 -18.23
CA THR A 100 -27.48 -5.70 -18.20
C THR A 100 -26.92 -6.49 -17.03
N VAL A 101 -25.61 -6.44 -16.84
CA VAL A 101 -24.94 -7.03 -15.67
C VAL A 101 -25.46 -6.40 -14.38
N ALA A 102 -25.53 -5.07 -14.33
CA ALA A 102 -26.01 -4.34 -13.17
C ALA A 102 -27.45 -4.69 -12.80
N LYS A 103 -28.35 -4.80 -13.79
CA LYS A 103 -29.73 -5.25 -13.54
C LYS A 103 -29.77 -6.64 -12.91
N MET A 104 -28.99 -7.58 -13.46
CA MET A 104 -28.93 -8.94 -12.91
C MET A 104 -28.39 -8.95 -11.48
N MET A 105 -27.37 -8.15 -11.17
CA MET A 105 -26.83 -8.01 -9.83
C MET A 105 -27.85 -7.42 -8.86
N ASN A 106 -28.43 -6.26 -9.19
CA ASN A 106 -29.36 -5.52 -8.34
C ASN A 106 -30.66 -6.27 -8.04
N ASP A 107 -31.19 -7.01 -9.01
CA ASP A 107 -32.44 -7.76 -8.84
C ASP A 107 -32.27 -8.95 -7.88
N ASN A 108 -31.09 -9.59 -7.87
CA ASN A 108 -30.90 -10.89 -7.24
C ASN A 108 -30.00 -10.87 -5.99
N PHE A 109 -29.17 -9.84 -5.83
CA PHE A 109 -28.14 -9.77 -4.78
C PHE A 109 -28.14 -8.40 -4.09
N VAL A 110 -27.60 -8.35 -2.87
CA VAL A 110 -27.15 -7.10 -2.26
C VAL A 110 -25.65 -6.96 -2.55
N CYS A 111 -25.29 -5.90 -3.28
CA CYS A 111 -23.94 -5.71 -3.81
C CYS A 111 -23.15 -4.77 -2.89
N ILE A 112 -22.04 -5.27 -2.35
CA ILE A 112 -21.14 -4.54 -1.45
C ILE A 112 -19.80 -4.34 -2.15
N LYS A 113 -19.29 -3.11 -2.09
CA LYS A 113 -17.95 -2.73 -2.56
C LYS A 113 -17.07 -2.41 -1.35
N VAL A 114 -15.83 -2.89 -1.37
CA VAL A 114 -14.91 -2.75 -0.24
C VAL A 114 -13.53 -2.35 -0.73
N ASP A 115 -12.98 -1.29 -0.13
CA ASP A 115 -11.57 -0.94 -0.26
C ASP A 115 -10.76 -1.76 0.75
N ARG A 116 -9.88 -2.63 0.27
CA ARG A 116 -9.04 -3.49 1.12
C ARG A 116 -8.03 -2.72 1.97
N GLU A 117 -7.67 -1.51 1.57
CA GLU A 117 -6.66 -0.72 2.28
C GLU A 117 -7.26 -0.02 3.50
N GLU A 118 -8.54 0.32 3.41
CA GLU A 118 -9.38 0.81 4.49
C GLU A 118 -9.95 -0.33 5.36
N ARG A 119 -10.28 -1.48 4.76
CA ARG A 119 -10.86 -2.66 5.42
C ARG A 119 -10.10 -3.97 5.15
N PRO A 120 -8.82 -4.05 5.56
CA PRO A 120 -8.02 -5.28 5.44
C PRO A 120 -8.59 -6.45 6.25
N ASP A 121 -9.34 -6.16 7.31
CA ASP A 121 -10.06 -7.15 8.11
C ASP A 121 -11.12 -7.92 7.31
N ILE A 122 -11.84 -7.22 6.44
CA ILE A 122 -12.82 -7.83 5.53
C ILE A 122 -12.10 -8.59 4.41
N ASP A 123 -11.09 -7.94 3.81
CA ASP A 123 -10.27 -8.54 2.75
C ASP A 123 -9.71 -9.89 3.18
N ASP A 124 -9.10 -9.98 4.36
CA ASP A 124 -8.50 -11.22 4.86
C ASP A 124 -9.53 -12.34 5.08
N VAL A 125 -10.73 -12.02 5.58
CA VAL A 125 -11.84 -12.98 5.72
C VAL A 125 -12.20 -13.59 4.37
N TYR A 126 -12.46 -12.76 3.36
CA TYR A 126 -12.93 -13.25 2.06
C TYR A 126 -11.79 -13.82 1.19
N MET A 127 -10.56 -13.36 1.35
CA MET A 127 -9.38 -13.96 0.73
C MET A 127 -9.13 -15.37 1.28
N SER A 128 -9.32 -15.58 2.59
CA SER A 128 -9.24 -16.91 3.21
C SER A 128 -10.33 -17.83 2.66
N ALA A 129 -11.55 -17.31 2.50
CA ALA A 129 -12.63 -18.05 1.89
C ALA A 129 -12.34 -18.46 0.44
N CYS A 130 -11.68 -17.60 -0.35
CA CYS A 130 -11.24 -17.94 -1.71
C CYS A 130 -10.31 -19.16 -1.73
N HIS A 131 -9.28 -19.14 -0.87
CA HIS A 131 -8.35 -20.27 -0.76
C HIS A 131 -9.04 -21.56 -0.30
N LEU A 132 -9.99 -21.47 0.64
CA LEU A 132 -10.74 -22.63 1.15
C LEU A 132 -11.77 -23.17 0.16
N SER A 133 -12.31 -22.32 -0.73
CA SER A 133 -13.31 -22.71 -1.75
C SER A 133 -12.69 -23.51 -2.91
N GLY A 134 -11.40 -23.84 -2.85
CA GLY A 134 -10.68 -24.49 -3.95
C GLY A 134 -10.31 -23.54 -5.08
N GLY A 135 -10.42 -22.22 -4.86
CA GLY A 135 -9.85 -21.22 -5.74
C GLY A 135 -8.33 -21.39 -5.78
N GLY A 136 -7.75 -21.44 -6.98
CA GLY A 136 -6.29 -21.52 -7.18
C GLY A 136 -5.58 -20.26 -6.67
N ASN A 137 -4.90 -19.54 -7.56
CA ASN A 137 -4.30 -18.25 -7.18
C ASN A 137 -5.41 -17.23 -6.87
N CYS A 138 -5.61 -16.89 -5.59
CA CYS A 138 -6.49 -15.82 -5.14
C CYS A 138 -5.75 -14.47 -5.14
N GLY A 139 -6.49 -13.38 -5.34
CA GLY A 139 -5.96 -12.03 -5.52
C GLY A 139 -7.09 -11.04 -5.86
N TRP A 140 -6.72 -9.83 -6.26
CA TRP A 140 -7.68 -8.76 -6.57
C TRP A 140 -7.86 -8.57 -8.09
N PRO A 141 -9.05 -8.18 -8.58
CA PRO A 141 -10.30 -7.98 -7.82
C PRO A 141 -10.82 -9.30 -7.24
N LEU A 142 -11.26 -9.27 -5.98
CA LEU A 142 -11.83 -10.42 -5.30
C LEU A 142 -13.36 -10.28 -5.28
N ASN A 143 -14.09 -11.30 -5.73
CA ASN A 143 -15.55 -11.32 -5.78
C ASN A 143 -16.06 -12.53 -5.00
N ALA A 144 -16.52 -12.27 -3.78
CA ALA A 144 -17.06 -13.29 -2.89
C ALA A 144 -18.59 -13.28 -2.89
N PHE A 145 -19.18 -14.47 -2.82
CA PHE A 145 -20.59 -14.68 -2.58
C PHE A 145 -20.79 -15.17 -1.14
N ALA A 146 -21.72 -14.52 -0.44
CA ALA A 146 -22.00 -14.81 0.95
C ALA A 146 -23.50 -14.89 1.24
N THR A 147 -23.84 -15.63 2.29
CA THR A 147 -25.20 -15.71 2.83
C THR A 147 -25.66 -14.34 3.39
N PRO A 148 -26.96 -14.13 3.67
CA PRO A 148 -27.44 -12.86 4.22
C PRO A 148 -26.80 -12.44 5.55
N ASP A 149 -26.24 -13.38 6.31
CA ASP A 149 -25.46 -13.16 7.53
C ASP A 149 -23.95 -13.04 7.29
N ALA A 150 -23.54 -12.85 6.03
CA ALA A 150 -22.17 -12.58 5.57
C ALA A 150 -21.18 -13.75 5.61
N ARG A 151 -21.63 -14.99 5.90
CA ARG A 151 -20.76 -16.17 5.79
C ARG A 151 -20.45 -16.46 4.32
N PRO A 152 -19.17 -16.49 3.91
CA PRO A 152 -18.81 -16.79 2.53
C PRO A 152 -19.09 -18.27 2.23
N PHE A 153 -19.63 -18.53 1.05
CA PHE A 153 -19.77 -19.90 0.53
C PHE A 153 -19.01 -20.11 -0.78
N TRP A 154 -18.55 -19.04 -1.43
CA TRP A 154 -17.70 -19.13 -2.61
C TRP A 154 -16.98 -17.80 -2.84
N ALA A 155 -15.78 -17.83 -3.43
CA ALA A 155 -15.12 -16.64 -3.92
C ALA A 155 -14.24 -16.94 -5.13
N GLY A 156 -14.06 -15.92 -5.98
CA GLY A 156 -13.16 -15.97 -7.12
C GLY A 156 -12.57 -14.59 -7.41
N THR A 157 -11.63 -14.52 -8.35
CA THR A 157 -10.90 -13.28 -8.64
C THR A 157 -11.55 -12.51 -9.81
N TYR A 158 -10.81 -12.35 -10.91
CA TYR A 158 -11.26 -11.69 -12.12
C TYR A 158 -12.15 -12.62 -12.97
N PHE A 159 -13.26 -12.07 -13.48
CA PHE A 159 -14.13 -12.74 -14.45
C PHE A 159 -14.40 -11.82 -15.64
N PRO A 160 -14.12 -12.26 -16.87
CA PRO A 160 -14.65 -11.61 -18.07
C PRO A 160 -16.18 -11.57 -18.00
N LYS A 161 -16.79 -10.53 -18.58
CA LYS A 161 -18.24 -10.26 -18.53
C LYS A 161 -19.13 -11.48 -18.74
N GLU A 162 -18.88 -12.28 -19.77
CA GLU A 162 -19.70 -13.46 -20.09
C GLU A 162 -19.63 -14.54 -19.00
N ASN A 163 -18.45 -14.73 -18.40
CA ASN A 163 -18.28 -15.67 -17.31
C ASN A 163 -18.90 -15.14 -16.02
N TRP A 164 -18.82 -13.83 -15.79
CA TRP A 164 -19.48 -13.20 -14.66
C TRP A 164 -20.99 -13.40 -14.68
N LEU A 165 -21.65 -13.21 -15.83
CA LEU A 165 -23.09 -13.48 -16.00
C LEU A 165 -23.46 -14.94 -15.71
N LYS A 166 -22.61 -15.90 -16.12
CA LYS A 166 -22.82 -17.33 -15.82
C LYS A 166 -22.73 -17.60 -14.33
N VAL A 167 -21.74 -17.04 -13.64
CA VAL A 167 -21.55 -17.17 -12.19
C VAL A 167 -22.75 -16.58 -11.43
N LEU A 168 -23.19 -15.38 -11.80
CA LEU A 168 -24.38 -14.74 -11.23
C LEU A 168 -25.63 -15.62 -11.41
N GLY A 169 -25.82 -16.19 -12.60
CA GLY A 169 -26.97 -17.05 -12.91
C GLY A 169 -26.97 -18.33 -12.09
N TYR A 170 -25.80 -18.96 -11.99
CA TYR A 170 -25.60 -20.19 -11.22
C TYR A 170 -25.98 -20.01 -9.74
N PHE A 171 -25.47 -18.96 -9.09
CA PHE A 171 -25.76 -18.75 -7.66
C PHE A 171 -27.18 -18.23 -7.40
N ARG A 172 -27.77 -17.47 -8.33
CA ARG A 172 -29.21 -17.13 -8.28
C ARG A 172 -30.06 -18.41 -8.29
N ASP A 173 -29.78 -19.32 -9.22
CA ASP A 173 -30.57 -20.54 -9.39
C ASP A 173 -30.34 -21.51 -8.22
N MET A 174 -29.12 -21.57 -7.68
CA MET A 174 -28.80 -22.34 -6.48
C MET A 174 -29.55 -21.82 -5.25
N GLN A 175 -29.62 -20.49 -5.03
CA GLN A 175 -30.39 -19.91 -3.93
C GLN A 175 -31.88 -20.27 -4.01
N LYS A 176 -32.42 -20.32 -5.23
CA LYS A 176 -33.83 -20.63 -5.47
C LYS A 176 -34.15 -22.12 -5.32
N ASN A 177 -33.30 -22.98 -5.87
CA ASN A 177 -33.60 -24.40 -6.05
C ASN A 177 -32.92 -25.30 -5.00
N GLU A 178 -31.76 -24.89 -4.48
CA GLU A 178 -30.89 -25.70 -3.61
C GLU A 178 -30.27 -24.90 -2.45
N PRO A 179 -31.04 -24.11 -1.67
CA PRO A 179 -30.50 -23.23 -0.63
C PRO A 179 -29.72 -23.98 0.46
N ASN A 180 -30.03 -25.25 0.71
CA ASN A 180 -29.30 -26.08 1.67
C ASN A 180 -27.84 -26.28 1.26
N LYS A 181 -27.52 -26.35 -0.04
CA LYS A 181 -26.13 -26.49 -0.51
C LYS A 181 -25.30 -25.23 -0.21
N ILE A 182 -25.93 -24.06 -0.28
CA ILE A 182 -25.29 -22.79 0.08
C ILE A 182 -24.98 -22.78 1.58
N GLU A 183 -25.93 -23.19 2.42
CA GLU A 183 -25.74 -23.25 3.87
C GLU A 183 -24.65 -24.25 4.25
N GLU A 184 -24.65 -25.46 3.68
CA GLU A 184 -23.62 -26.48 3.90
C GLU A 184 -22.22 -25.97 3.51
N SER A 185 -22.12 -25.29 2.37
CA SER A 185 -20.86 -24.71 1.89
C SER A 185 -20.40 -23.54 2.77
N ALA A 186 -21.30 -22.65 3.18
CA ALA A 186 -21.02 -21.55 4.09
C ALA A 186 -20.52 -22.06 5.45
N GLN A 187 -21.15 -23.11 5.97
CA GLN A 187 -20.77 -23.74 7.22
C GLN A 187 -19.39 -24.41 7.11
N ALA A 188 -19.13 -25.16 6.04
CA ALA A 188 -17.84 -25.81 5.81
C ALA A 188 -16.69 -24.79 5.72
N ILE A 189 -16.87 -23.70 4.96
CA ILE A 189 -15.86 -22.64 4.85
C ILE A 189 -15.67 -21.93 6.19
N SER A 190 -16.75 -21.58 6.89
CA SER A 190 -16.66 -20.93 8.21
C SER A 190 -15.91 -21.79 9.23
N GLN A 191 -16.17 -23.10 9.25
CA GLN A 191 -15.43 -24.04 10.09
C GLN A 191 -13.96 -24.17 9.69
N GLY A 192 -13.67 -24.23 8.38
CA GLY A 192 -12.30 -24.24 7.86
C GLY A 192 -11.50 -23.01 8.28
N MET A 193 -12.11 -21.81 8.20
CA MET A 193 -11.49 -20.57 8.66
C MET A 193 -11.17 -20.60 10.15
N GLN A 194 -12.12 -21.05 10.98
CA GLN A 194 -11.90 -21.18 12.43
C GLN A 194 -10.78 -22.17 12.78
N GLN A 195 -10.55 -23.19 11.94
CA GLN A 195 -9.46 -24.15 12.15
C GLN A 195 -8.10 -23.59 11.73
N VAL A 196 -8.03 -22.85 10.62
CA VAL A 196 -6.78 -22.20 10.17
C VAL A 196 -6.27 -21.19 11.19
N ASP A 197 -7.18 -20.49 11.88
CA ASP A 197 -6.82 -19.50 12.91
C ASP A 197 -6.53 -20.13 14.29
N GLN A 198 -6.72 -21.44 14.46
CA GLN A 198 -6.32 -22.14 15.69
C GLN A 198 -4.81 -22.37 15.68
N VAL A 199 -4.08 -21.48 16.34
CA VAL A 199 -2.67 -21.72 16.69
C VAL A 199 -2.65 -22.82 17.76
N PRO A 200 -2.04 -23.99 17.50
CA PRO A 200 -1.90 -25.02 18.51
C PRO A 200 -1.09 -24.45 19.67
N ILE A 201 -1.69 -24.38 20.85
CA ILE A 201 -0.98 -23.96 22.06
C ILE A 201 -0.09 -25.14 22.46
N SER A 202 1.22 -24.99 22.24
CA SER A 202 2.19 -25.91 22.82
C SER A 202 2.23 -25.66 24.33
N SER A 203 1.93 -26.68 25.13
CA SER A 203 2.13 -26.64 26.59
C SER A 203 3.61 -26.71 26.98
N GLU A 204 4.49 -27.03 26.03
CA GLU A 204 5.94 -26.96 26.24
C GLU A 204 6.42 -25.52 26.07
N THR A 205 7.18 -25.02 27.05
CA THR A 205 7.95 -23.79 26.91
C THR A 205 8.93 -23.97 25.77
N ILE A 206 8.60 -23.48 24.57
CA ILE A 206 9.53 -23.47 23.45
C ILE A 206 10.55 -22.37 23.75
N THR A 207 11.64 -22.73 24.40
CA THR A 207 12.81 -21.85 24.39
C THR A 207 13.26 -21.75 22.94
N ALA A 208 13.21 -20.55 22.36
CA ALA A 208 13.72 -20.30 21.01
C ALA A 208 15.18 -20.75 20.95
N LYS A 209 15.43 -21.91 20.35
CA LYS A 209 16.79 -22.43 20.25
C LYS A 209 17.50 -21.79 19.06
N PRO A 210 18.80 -21.46 19.16
CA PRO A 210 19.56 -20.94 18.02
C PRO A 210 19.43 -21.80 16.75
N GLU A 211 19.26 -23.12 16.88
CA GLU A 211 19.07 -24.03 15.74
C GLU A 211 17.79 -23.74 14.93
N ASN A 212 16.72 -23.23 15.57
CA ASN A 212 15.49 -22.86 14.88
C ASN A 212 15.74 -21.70 13.90
N LEU A 213 16.52 -20.71 14.33
CA LEU A 213 16.93 -19.58 13.49
C LEU A 213 17.85 -20.06 12.35
N VAL A 214 18.78 -20.97 12.62
CA VAL A 214 19.64 -21.56 11.58
C VAL A 214 18.81 -22.27 10.50
N ASN A 215 17.80 -23.06 10.91
CA ASN A 215 16.93 -23.76 9.98
C ASN A 215 16.05 -22.80 9.17
N ALA A 216 15.45 -21.80 9.82
CA ALA A 216 14.67 -20.76 9.14
C ALA A 216 15.52 -20.00 8.10
N THR A 217 16.73 -19.59 8.48
CA THR A 217 17.69 -18.92 7.59
C THR A 217 18.08 -19.82 6.41
N ARG A 218 18.34 -21.10 6.65
CA ARG A 218 18.65 -22.06 5.57
C ARG A 218 17.50 -22.18 4.58
N ASN A 219 16.27 -22.34 5.08
CA ASN A 219 15.08 -22.49 4.24
C ASN A 219 14.82 -21.24 3.39
N LEU A 220 14.98 -20.05 3.98
CA LEU A 220 14.84 -18.80 3.26
C LEU A 220 15.92 -18.64 2.17
N ILE A 221 17.18 -18.92 2.48
CA ILE A 221 18.27 -18.86 1.50
C ILE A 221 18.04 -19.83 0.33
N GLN A 222 17.51 -21.03 0.58
CA GLN A 222 17.30 -22.05 -0.45
C GLN A 222 16.31 -21.62 -1.54
N ILE A 223 15.37 -20.72 -1.23
CA ILE A 223 14.39 -20.25 -2.21
C ILE A 223 14.84 -19.01 -2.98
N ILE A 224 16.02 -18.43 -2.67
CA ILE A 224 16.57 -17.25 -3.35
C ILE A 224 17.23 -17.63 -4.68
N ASP A 225 16.99 -16.81 -5.70
CA ASP A 225 17.72 -16.83 -6.96
C ASP A 225 19.03 -16.05 -6.80
N PHE A 226 20.16 -16.74 -6.65
CA PHE A 226 21.48 -16.12 -6.50
C PHE A 226 22.04 -15.48 -7.78
N LYS A 227 21.31 -15.53 -8.89
CA LYS A 227 21.69 -14.86 -10.14
C LYS A 227 20.86 -13.60 -10.37
N LYS A 228 19.54 -13.69 -10.17
CA LYS A 228 18.60 -12.60 -10.44
C LYS A 228 18.12 -11.89 -9.18
N GLY A 229 18.46 -12.40 -7.99
CA GLY A 229 17.92 -11.93 -6.72
C GLY A 229 16.44 -12.25 -6.54
N GLY A 230 15.90 -12.06 -5.34
CA GLY A 230 14.50 -12.40 -5.07
C GLY A 230 14.26 -13.89 -4.85
N LYS A 231 13.03 -14.22 -4.45
CA LYS A 231 12.55 -15.61 -4.45
C LYS A 231 12.46 -16.14 -5.88
N ASN A 232 12.79 -17.41 -6.09
CA ASN A 232 12.55 -18.12 -7.34
C ASN A 232 11.05 -18.09 -7.70
N GLY A 233 10.71 -17.62 -8.89
CA GLY A 233 9.33 -17.47 -9.35
C GLY A 233 9.23 -16.74 -10.68
N ARG A 234 8.06 -16.79 -11.32
CA ARG A 234 7.78 -16.03 -12.55
C ARG A 234 7.62 -14.54 -12.27
N MET A 235 6.84 -14.21 -11.24
CA MET A 235 6.69 -12.86 -10.71
C MET A 235 7.49 -12.71 -9.41
N LYS A 236 7.95 -11.50 -9.10
CA LYS A 236 8.76 -11.22 -7.92
C LYS A 236 8.27 -9.98 -7.16
N PHE A 237 8.05 -10.15 -5.86
CA PHE A 237 7.77 -9.07 -4.91
C PHE A 237 9.04 -8.72 -4.12
N PRO A 238 9.27 -7.44 -3.78
CA PRO A 238 10.45 -7.01 -3.03
C PRO A 238 10.60 -7.62 -1.63
N MET A 239 9.50 -7.95 -0.94
CA MET A 239 9.47 -8.61 0.39
C MET A 239 10.57 -8.14 1.37
N PRO A 240 10.68 -6.85 1.72
CA PRO A 240 11.87 -6.30 2.38
C PRO A 240 12.19 -6.96 3.73
N ILE A 241 11.16 -7.34 4.49
CA ILE A 241 11.29 -7.98 5.81
C ILE A 241 12.12 -9.27 5.78
N ASN A 242 12.05 -10.05 4.70
CA ASN A 242 12.84 -11.27 4.52
C ASN A 242 14.34 -10.94 4.42
N TYR A 243 14.69 -9.86 3.73
CA TYR A 243 16.08 -9.45 3.53
C TYR A 243 16.63 -8.71 4.75
N GLU A 244 15.80 -7.97 5.49
CA GLU A 244 16.15 -7.42 6.80
C GLU A 244 16.48 -8.53 7.80
N TYR A 245 15.71 -9.63 7.78
CA TYR A 245 16.03 -10.82 8.56
C TYR A 245 17.38 -11.41 8.13
N LEU A 246 17.64 -11.59 6.83
CA LEU A 246 18.94 -12.11 6.35
C LEU A 246 20.12 -11.19 6.70
N LEU A 247 19.96 -9.86 6.64
CA LEU A 247 20.96 -8.91 7.11
C LEU A 247 21.24 -9.07 8.61
N SER A 248 20.18 -9.21 9.42
CA SER A 248 20.31 -9.46 10.86
C SER A 248 21.04 -10.78 11.14
N GLN A 249 20.75 -11.83 10.37
CA GLN A 249 21.44 -13.12 10.47
C GLN A 249 22.92 -13.00 10.10
N TYR A 250 23.26 -12.22 9.06
CA TYR A 250 24.65 -11.93 8.74
C TYR A 250 25.35 -11.19 9.89
N ALA A 251 24.72 -10.16 10.46
CA ALA A 251 25.29 -9.40 11.57
C ALA A 251 25.54 -10.27 12.82
N LEU A 252 24.63 -11.21 13.12
CA LEU A 252 24.73 -12.09 14.29
C LEU A 252 25.72 -13.25 14.11
N THR A 253 25.80 -13.82 12.90
CA THR A 253 26.49 -15.11 12.67
C THR A 253 27.66 -15.04 11.70
N GLY A 254 27.81 -13.95 10.95
CA GLY A 254 28.78 -13.83 9.86
C GLY A 254 28.42 -14.67 8.62
N ASN A 255 27.19 -15.18 8.49
CA ASN A 255 26.77 -16.02 7.36
C ASN A 255 26.80 -15.24 6.03
N LYS A 256 27.89 -15.39 5.28
CA LYS A 256 28.10 -14.69 3.99
C LYS A 256 27.06 -14.99 2.93
N LYS A 257 26.42 -16.17 2.94
CA LYS A 257 25.35 -16.48 1.98
C LYS A 257 24.08 -15.66 2.24
N ALA A 258 23.82 -15.31 3.51
CA ALA A 258 22.72 -14.42 3.84
C ALA A 258 22.96 -13.02 3.27
N LEU A 259 24.18 -12.49 3.40
CA LEU A 259 24.55 -11.21 2.80
C LEU A 259 24.52 -11.26 1.26
N GLU A 260 25.07 -12.30 0.65
CA GLU A 260 25.04 -12.48 -0.81
C GLU A 260 23.61 -12.50 -1.35
N ALA A 261 22.68 -13.17 -0.65
CA ALA A 261 21.26 -13.20 -1.01
C ALA A 261 20.61 -11.80 -0.94
N VAL A 262 21.02 -10.97 0.01
CA VAL A 262 20.57 -9.57 0.12
C VAL A 262 21.15 -8.76 -1.04
N ASP A 263 22.48 -8.77 -1.21
CA ASP A 263 23.18 -7.94 -2.20
C ASP A 263 22.68 -8.21 -3.62
N VAL A 264 22.60 -9.49 -4.03
CA VAL A 264 22.10 -9.84 -5.37
C VAL A 264 20.66 -9.41 -5.58
N THR A 265 19.84 -9.41 -4.52
CA THR A 265 18.45 -8.95 -4.60
C THR A 265 18.36 -7.44 -4.73
N LEU A 266 19.07 -6.71 -3.87
CA LEU A 266 19.07 -5.25 -3.88
C LEU A 266 19.69 -4.67 -5.17
N ASP A 267 20.78 -5.27 -5.66
CA ASP A 267 21.44 -4.85 -6.89
C ASP A 267 20.50 -5.04 -8.09
N ASN A 268 19.90 -6.22 -8.24
CA ASN A 268 19.01 -6.48 -9.39
C ASN A 268 17.71 -5.65 -9.33
N MET A 269 17.14 -5.39 -8.15
CA MET A 269 16.00 -4.47 -8.03
C MET A 269 16.38 -3.04 -8.41
N ALA A 270 17.52 -2.53 -7.94
CA ALA A 270 17.96 -1.16 -8.21
C ALA A 270 18.35 -0.93 -9.69
N LEU A 271 18.80 -1.98 -10.36
CA LEU A 271 19.16 -1.95 -11.79
C LEU A 271 17.97 -2.28 -12.71
N GLY A 272 16.94 -2.94 -12.18
CA GLY A 272 15.74 -3.34 -12.91
C GLY A 272 14.80 -2.18 -13.26
N GLY A 273 13.75 -2.51 -14.00
CA GLY A 273 12.68 -1.55 -14.32
C GLY A 273 11.64 -1.40 -13.20
N ILE A 274 11.68 -2.26 -12.18
CA ILE A 274 10.89 -2.08 -10.94
C ILE A 274 11.28 -0.80 -10.19
N TYR A 275 12.53 -0.37 -10.30
CA TYR A 275 13.00 0.91 -9.79
C TYR A 275 12.86 2.00 -10.87
N ASP A 276 12.18 3.10 -10.57
CA ASP A 276 12.04 4.21 -11.52
C ASP A 276 13.37 4.94 -11.70
N GLN A 277 14.08 4.55 -12.75
CA GLN A 277 15.41 5.04 -13.10
C GLN A 277 15.51 6.56 -13.31
N ILE A 278 14.39 7.27 -13.46
CA ILE A 278 14.34 8.71 -13.70
C ILE A 278 13.87 9.48 -12.47
N GLY A 279 12.80 9.03 -11.81
CA GLY A 279 12.17 9.76 -10.71
C GLY A 279 12.34 9.17 -9.32
N GLY A 280 12.97 8.01 -9.19
CA GLY A 280 13.11 7.29 -7.93
C GLY A 280 11.82 6.59 -7.47
N GLY A 281 11.98 5.79 -6.41
CA GLY A 281 10.93 4.94 -5.88
C GLY A 281 10.68 3.67 -6.71
N PHE A 282 10.10 2.69 -6.03
CA PHE A 282 9.83 1.36 -6.56
C PHE A 282 8.36 1.18 -6.88
N ALA A 283 8.11 0.47 -7.97
CA ALA A 283 6.84 -0.14 -8.25
C ALA A 283 6.65 -1.40 -7.38
N ARG A 284 5.41 -1.82 -7.15
CA ARG A 284 5.08 -2.85 -6.15
C ARG A 284 5.73 -4.21 -6.44
N TYR A 285 5.69 -4.67 -7.69
CA TYR A 285 6.25 -5.96 -8.05
C TYR A 285 6.61 -6.07 -9.53
N SER A 286 7.43 -7.07 -9.86
CA SER A 286 7.82 -7.41 -11.22
C SER A 286 7.00 -8.59 -11.75
N THR A 287 6.50 -8.46 -12.96
CA THR A 287 5.77 -9.52 -13.70
C THR A 287 6.69 -10.63 -14.19
N ASP A 288 7.99 -10.35 -14.27
CA ASP A 288 9.00 -11.24 -14.77
C ASP A 288 10.11 -11.49 -13.73
N PRO A 289 10.94 -12.54 -13.91
CA PRO A 289 11.94 -12.95 -12.94
C PRO A 289 13.20 -12.07 -12.91
N ASP A 290 13.38 -11.15 -13.85
CA ASP A 290 14.58 -10.31 -14.00
C ASP A 290 14.40 -8.90 -13.40
N TRP A 291 13.30 -8.65 -12.67
CA TRP A 291 12.95 -7.33 -12.14
C TRP A 291 12.77 -6.25 -13.21
N PHE A 292 12.44 -6.66 -14.44
CA PHE A 292 12.45 -5.79 -15.61
C PHE A 292 11.13 -5.06 -15.85
N ALA A 293 10.00 -5.79 -15.90
CA ALA A 293 8.69 -5.29 -16.23
C ALA A 293 7.82 -5.21 -14.96
N PRO A 294 7.60 -4.01 -14.40
CA PRO A 294 6.78 -3.85 -13.21
C PRO A 294 5.29 -3.90 -13.53
N HIS A 295 4.48 -4.16 -12.51
CA HIS A 295 3.19 -3.50 -12.39
C HIS A 295 3.43 -2.13 -11.77
N PHE A 296 3.09 -1.06 -12.50
CA PHE A 296 3.63 0.30 -12.26
C PHE A 296 3.07 1.03 -11.02
N GLU A 297 2.16 0.38 -10.28
CA GLU A 297 1.66 0.87 -8.99
C GLU A 297 2.82 1.15 -8.02
N LYS A 298 2.81 2.32 -7.38
CA LYS A 298 3.81 2.69 -6.38
C LYS A 298 3.17 2.84 -5.02
N MET A 299 3.49 1.94 -4.11
CA MET A 299 2.89 1.87 -2.79
C MET A 299 3.81 2.48 -1.73
N LEU A 300 3.23 3.23 -0.79
CA LEU A 300 3.99 3.86 0.30
C LEU A 300 4.68 2.81 1.19
N TYR A 301 3.99 1.72 1.55
CA TYR A 301 4.53 0.70 2.44
C TYR A 301 5.72 -0.06 1.84
N ASP A 302 5.75 -0.26 0.51
CA ASP A 302 6.88 -0.89 -0.18
C ASP A 302 8.10 0.02 -0.12
N ASN A 303 7.91 1.28 -0.51
CA ASN A 303 8.98 2.27 -0.55
C ASN A 303 9.52 2.58 0.86
N GLY A 304 8.67 2.66 1.88
CA GLY A 304 9.10 2.91 3.26
C GLY A 304 9.99 1.78 3.81
N GLN A 305 9.58 0.53 3.59
CA GLN A 305 10.39 -0.62 3.99
C GLN A 305 11.68 -0.77 3.17
N LEU A 306 11.64 -0.46 1.87
CA LEU A 306 12.83 -0.51 1.01
C LEU A 306 13.86 0.55 1.42
N VAL A 307 13.44 1.75 1.83
CA VAL A 307 14.36 2.75 2.38
C VAL A 307 15.14 2.19 3.58
N SER A 308 14.44 1.59 4.55
CA SER A 308 15.08 0.92 5.69
C SER A 308 16.08 -0.15 5.24
N LEU A 309 15.66 -1.04 4.34
CA LEU A 309 16.47 -2.16 3.87
C LEU A 309 17.74 -1.70 3.14
N TYR A 310 17.63 -0.75 2.21
CA TYR A 310 18.79 -0.22 1.48
C TYR A 310 19.72 0.57 2.41
N ALA A 311 19.19 1.33 3.38
CA ALA A 311 20.00 2.03 4.39
C ALA A 311 20.76 1.02 5.28
N ASN A 312 20.08 -0.03 5.76
CA ASN A 312 20.68 -1.09 6.56
C ASN A 312 21.73 -1.90 5.80
N ALA A 313 21.46 -2.24 4.53
CA ALA A 313 22.44 -2.90 3.68
C ALA A 313 23.67 -2.00 3.44
N TRP A 314 23.49 -0.69 3.25
CA TRP A 314 24.61 0.24 3.11
C TRP A 314 25.52 0.27 4.34
N LYS A 315 24.97 0.16 5.57
CA LYS A 315 25.78 0.11 6.79
C LYS A 315 26.78 -1.05 6.76
N VAL A 316 26.40 -2.17 6.16
CA VAL A 316 27.21 -3.38 6.05
C VAL A 316 28.14 -3.35 4.84
N THR A 317 27.63 -3.02 3.65
CA THR A 317 28.36 -3.19 2.38
C THR A 317 29.11 -1.95 1.93
N LYS A 318 28.67 -0.77 2.39
CA LYS A 318 29.10 0.55 1.88
C LYS A 318 28.90 0.73 0.37
N ASN A 319 28.01 -0.06 -0.25
CA ASN A 319 27.69 0.08 -1.67
C ASN A 319 27.01 1.43 -1.93
N ARG A 320 27.68 2.35 -2.61
CA ARG A 320 27.17 3.71 -2.89
C ARG A 320 25.86 3.72 -3.66
N GLN A 321 25.56 2.68 -4.44
CA GLN A 321 24.27 2.58 -5.14
C GLN A 321 23.11 2.54 -4.15
N TYR A 322 23.26 1.89 -2.98
CA TYR A 322 22.20 1.78 -1.99
C TYR A 322 21.88 3.13 -1.36
N LYS A 323 22.88 3.99 -1.12
CA LYS A 323 22.64 5.37 -0.70
C LYS A 323 21.85 6.13 -1.76
N ASN A 324 22.25 6.05 -3.03
CA ASN A 324 21.56 6.74 -4.11
C ASN A 324 20.09 6.31 -4.21
N VAL A 325 19.81 5.01 -4.07
CA VAL A 325 18.44 4.48 -4.07
C VAL A 325 17.63 5.05 -2.90
N VAL A 326 18.20 5.14 -1.70
CA VAL A 326 17.53 5.77 -0.56
C VAL A 326 17.24 7.24 -0.84
N ASP A 327 18.25 8.02 -1.24
CA ASP A 327 18.10 9.45 -1.49
C ASP A 327 17.03 9.73 -2.57
N GLU A 328 17.08 9.02 -3.70
CA GLU A 328 16.13 9.18 -4.80
C GLU A 328 14.71 8.68 -4.43
N THR A 329 14.58 7.66 -3.59
CA THR A 329 13.28 7.16 -3.10
C THR A 329 12.64 8.13 -2.13
N LEU A 330 13.39 8.72 -1.19
CA LEU A 330 12.88 9.75 -0.29
C LEU A 330 12.47 11.01 -1.06
N GLN A 331 13.26 11.44 -2.05
CA GLN A 331 12.87 12.53 -2.95
C GLN A 331 11.60 12.23 -3.74
N PHE A 332 11.37 10.97 -4.13
CA PHE A 332 10.10 10.55 -4.74
C PHE A 332 8.94 10.70 -3.77
N VAL A 333 9.08 10.21 -2.54
CA VAL A 333 8.04 10.26 -1.51
C VAL A 333 7.67 11.70 -1.19
N GLU A 334 8.64 12.58 -0.95
CA GLU A 334 8.37 14.00 -0.66
C GLU A 334 7.68 14.71 -1.81
N ARG A 335 8.04 14.38 -3.05
CA ARG A 335 7.52 15.04 -4.24
C ARG A 335 6.12 14.58 -4.62
N GLU A 336 5.84 13.28 -4.50
CA GLU A 336 4.63 12.67 -5.07
C GLU A 336 3.62 12.21 -4.01
N LEU A 337 4.08 11.88 -2.80
CA LEU A 337 3.27 11.21 -1.77
C LEU A 337 3.17 12.00 -0.47
N MET A 338 3.71 13.22 -0.36
CA MET A 338 3.65 13.98 0.89
C MET A 338 2.49 14.97 0.89
N ASP A 339 1.65 14.91 1.92
CA ASP A 339 0.66 15.93 2.21
C ASP A 339 1.27 17.13 2.97
N GLN A 340 0.64 18.29 2.83
CA GLN A 340 1.03 19.51 3.53
C GLN A 340 0.95 19.38 5.06
N SER A 341 0.13 18.46 5.59
CA SER A 341 0.06 18.20 7.02
C SER A 341 1.23 17.37 7.57
N GLY A 342 2.13 16.88 6.71
CA GLY A 342 3.22 15.97 7.08
C GLY A 342 2.87 14.48 7.03
N GLY A 343 1.62 14.14 6.73
CA GLY A 343 1.23 12.77 6.41
C GLY A 343 1.66 12.37 5.00
N PHE A 344 1.71 11.07 4.73
CA PHE A 344 2.03 10.51 3.42
C PHE A 344 0.81 9.79 2.82
N TYR A 345 0.53 10.10 1.56
CA TYR A 345 -0.47 9.45 0.72
C TYR A 345 -0.13 8.00 0.43
N SER A 346 -1.16 7.22 0.11
CA SER A 346 -1.10 5.76 0.09
C SER A 346 -0.36 5.23 -1.14
N SER A 347 -0.70 5.72 -2.33
CA SER A 347 -0.16 5.17 -3.56
C SER A 347 -0.34 6.05 -4.79
N LEU A 348 0.38 5.70 -5.86
CA LEU A 348 0.09 6.11 -7.22
C LEU A 348 -0.40 4.90 -8.03
N ASP A 349 -1.42 5.14 -8.85
CA ASP A 349 -2.00 4.16 -9.78
C ASP A 349 -0.95 3.64 -10.78
N ALA A 350 -1.12 2.39 -11.21
CA ALA A 350 -0.36 1.81 -12.30
C ALA A 350 -0.76 2.42 -13.66
N ASP A 351 -2.03 2.83 -13.79
CA ASP A 351 -2.61 3.29 -15.05
C ASP A 351 -2.54 4.82 -15.19
N THR A 352 -2.43 5.26 -16.44
CA THR A 352 -2.61 6.66 -16.82
C THR A 352 -3.32 6.69 -18.16
N GLU A 353 -4.47 7.38 -18.22
CA GLU A 353 -5.37 7.36 -19.39
C GLU A 353 -5.83 5.94 -19.78
N GLY A 354 -6.00 5.03 -18.80
CA GLY A 354 -6.43 3.64 -19.03
C GLY A 354 -5.34 2.72 -19.60
N GLU A 355 -4.08 3.17 -19.61
CA GLU A 355 -2.93 2.39 -20.07
C GLU A 355 -1.90 2.24 -18.93
N GLU A 356 -1.58 0.99 -18.58
CA GLU A 356 -0.59 0.67 -17.54
C GLU A 356 0.81 1.19 -17.92
N GLY A 357 1.44 1.92 -17.00
CA GLY A 357 2.83 2.37 -17.13
C GLY A 357 3.09 3.51 -18.13
N LYS A 358 2.06 4.02 -18.82
CA LYS A 358 2.18 5.07 -19.86
C LYS A 358 2.97 6.29 -19.41
N PHE A 359 2.82 6.69 -18.15
CA PHE A 359 3.59 7.80 -17.57
C PHE A 359 5.11 7.54 -17.54
N TYR A 360 5.53 6.29 -17.32
CA TYR A 360 6.90 5.91 -17.01
C TYR A 360 7.74 5.46 -18.21
N VAL A 361 7.10 4.96 -19.28
CA VAL A 361 7.78 4.35 -20.43
C VAL A 361 8.11 5.34 -21.55
N TRP A 362 9.04 4.95 -22.43
CA TRP A 362 9.55 5.84 -23.49
C TRP A 362 9.73 5.13 -24.83
N THR A 363 9.39 5.82 -25.91
CA THR A 363 9.86 5.45 -27.24
C THR A 363 11.29 5.94 -27.46
N LEU A 364 12.06 5.23 -28.31
CA LEU A 364 13.42 5.69 -28.67
C LEU A 364 13.41 7.08 -29.33
N ALA A 365 12.35 7.38 -30.09
CA ALA A 365 12.19 8.66 -30.79
C ALA A 365 12.00 9.83 -29.81
N GLU A 366 11.19 9.66 -28.76
CA GLU A 366 11.03 10.67 -27.70
C GLU A 366 12.36 10.97 -27.02
N VAL A 367 13.12 9.94 -26.63
CA VAL A 367 14.42 10.13 -25.97
C VAL A 367 15.41 10.84 -26.90
N LYS A 368 15.42 10.50 -28.20
CA LYS A 368 16.29 11.17 -29.19
C LYS A 368 15.90 12.63 -29.40
N ALA A 369 14.62 12.97 -29.35
CA ALA A 369 14.17 14.35 -29.53
C ALA A 369 14.53 15.27 -28.34
N LEU A 370 14.75 14.69 -27.16
CA LEU A 370 15.04 15.42 -25.92
C LEU A 370 16.53 15.65 -25.68
N LEU A 371 17.39 14.77 -26.19
CA LEU A 371 18.82 14.74 -25.89
C LEU A 371 19.65 15.08 -27.12
N ASP A 372 20.80 15.74 -26.91
CA ASP A 372 21.81 15.86 -27.97
C ASP A 372 22.38 14.48 -28.37
N ASP A 373 23.01 14.39 -29.54
CA ASP A 373 23.50 13.11 -30.08
C ASP A 373 24.48 12.38 -29.15
N ARG A 374 25.32 13.12 -28.41
CA ARG A 374 26.29 12.53 -27.47
C ARG A 374 25.57 11.94 -26.27
N SER A 375 24.67 12.71 -25.66
CA SER A 375 23.83 12.28 -24.54
C SER A 375 22.94 11.10 -24.93
N PHE A 376 22.28 11.18 -26.09
CA PHE A 376 21.43 10.11 -26.61
C PHE A 376 22.19 8.80 -26.80
N LYS A 377 23.41 8.83 -27.35
CA LYS A 377 24.23 7.62 -27.54
C LYS A 377 24.58 6.95 -26.22
N LEU A 378 24.89 7.73 -25.18
CA LEU A 378 25.17 7.21 -23.84
C LEU A 378 23.91 6.60 -23.22
N ILE A 379 22.80 7.35 -23.19
CA ILE A 379 21.53 6.94 -22.56
C ILE A 379 20.91 5.73 -23.23
N LYS A 380 20.92 5.68 -24.57
CA LYS A 380 20.47 4.50 -25.32
C LYS A 380 21.20 3.23 -24.90
N ALA A 381 22.52 3.32 -24.73
CA ALA A 381 23.33 2.18 -24.32
C ALA A 381 23.19 1.84 -22.84
N TYR A 382 23.02 2.85 -21.98
CA TYR A 382 22.89 2.67 -20.53
C TYR A 382 21.56 2.05 -20.12
N TYR A 383 20.45 2.52 -20.70
CA TYR A 383 19.10 2.03 -20.39
C TYR A 383 18.56 0.98 -21.37
N ASN A 384 19.41 0.43 -22.25
CA ASN A 384 19.04 -0.63 -23.20
C ASN A 384 17.84 -0.26 -24.10
N LEU A 385 17.81 0.97 -24.61
CA LEU A 385 16.74 1.46 -25.48
C LEU A 385 16.86 0.87 -26.88
N THR A 386 15.74 0.37 -27.42
CA THR A 386 15.68 -0.17 -28.79
C THR A 386 14.59 0.50 -29.62
N ALA A 387 14.77 0.51 -30.95
CA ALA A 387 13.81 1.12 -31.87
C ALA A 387 12.46 0.36 -31.91
N LYS A 388 12.49 -0.95 -31.63
CA LYS A 388 11.30 -1.81 -31.56
C LYS A 388 10.62 -1.80 -30.19
N GLY A 389 11.16 -1.06 -29.21
CA GLY A 389 10.81 -1.21 -27.80
C GLY A 389 11.53 -2.38 -27.13
N ASN A 390 11.74 -2.29 -25.83
CA ASN A 390 12.12 -3.45 -25.01
C ASN A 390 10.91 -4.01 -24.24
N TRP A 391 9.76 -3.34 -24.37
CA TRP A 391 8.48 -3.73 -23.80
C TRP A 391 7.35 -3.46 -24.82
N GLU A 392 6.11 -3.67 -24.40
CA GLU A 392 4.91 -3.64 -25.22
C GLU A 392 4.73 -2.35 -26.04
N ASN A 393 4.01 -2.44 -27.16
CA ASN A 393 3.62 -1.27 -27.98
C ASN A 393 4.79 -0.37 -28.44
N ARG A 394 5.98 -0.95 -28.65
CA ARG A 394 7.25 -0.26 -28.99
C ARG A 394 7.80 0.66 -27.89
N GLN A 395 7.28 0.52 -26.67
CA GLN A 395 7.75 1.27 -25.52
C GLN A 395 9.02 0.65 -24.93
N ASN A 396 9.78 1.46 -24.20
CA ASN A 396 10.95 1.03 -23.48
C ASN A 396 10.78 1.33 -21.99
N ILE A 397 10.99 0.30 -21.18
CA ILE A 397 11.25 0.42 -19.75
C ILE A 397 12.75 0.64 -19.58
N LEU A 398 13.09 1.69 -18.84
CA LEU A 398 14.48 2.04 -18.55
C LEU A 398 15.02 1.07 -17.49
N HIS A 399 16.10 0.35 -17.83
CA HIS A 399 16.77 -0.58 -16.92
C HIS A 399 18.25 -0.71 -17.30
N ILE A 400 19.08 -1.05 -16.32
CA ILE A 400 20.54 -1.07 -16.45
C ILE A 400 21.03 -2.52 -16.49
N THR A 401 21.74 -2.89 -17.55
CA THR A 401 22.34 -4.25 -17.70
C THR A 401 23.86 -4.23 -17.64
N LYS A 402 24.48 -3.05 -17.73
CA LYS A 402 25.92 -2.84 -17.77
C LYS A 402 26.32 -1.63 -16.94
N PRO A 403 27.39 -1.71 -16.15
CA PRO A 403 27.89 -0.56 -15.41
C PRO A 403 28.24 0.61 -16.33
N LEU A 404 27.99 1.84 -15.87
CA LEU A 404 28.27 3.07 -16.63
C LEU A 404 29.73 3.12 -17.09
N ALA A 405 30.67 2.70 -16.25
CA ALA A 405 32.09 2.64 -16.58
C ALA A 405 32.41 1.79 -17.81
N GLN A 406 31.70 0.67 -18.00
CA GLN A 406 31.89 -0.17 -19.18
C GLN A 406 31.40 0.52 -20.46
N ILE A 407 30.29 1.24 -20.36
CA ILE A 407 29.70 1.95 -21.49
C ILE A 407 30.54 3.18 -21.84
N ALA A 408 30.97 3.94 -20.82
CA ALA A 408 31.85 5.10 -20.98
C ALA A 408 33.14 4.71 -21.72
N LYS A 409 33.79 3.63 -21.28
CA LYS A 409 34.99 3.09 -21.95
C LYS A 409 34.75 2.74 -23.43
N LYS A 410 33.62 2.11 -23.76
CA LYS A 410 33.27 1.78 -25.16
C LYS A 410 32.96 3.00 -26.02
N GLN A 411 32.59 4.11 -25.40
CA GLN A 411 32.28 5.36 -26.09
C GLN A 411 33.41 6.38 -26.02
N ASN A 412 34.58 5.99 -25.50
CA ASN A 412 35.75 6.87 -25.27
C ASN A 412 35.40 8.11 -24.43
N LEU A 413 34.57 7.92 -23.39
CA LEU A 413 34.23 8.95 -22.42
C LEU A 413 34.97 8.68 -21.10
N ASP A 414 35.42 9.75 -20.46
CA ASP A 414 35.82 9.68 -19.06
C ASP A 414 34.61 9.34 -18.17
N LEU A 415 34.84 8.65 -17.05
CA LEU A 415 33.76 8.21 -16.17
C LEU A 415 33.05 9.38 -15.49
N ALA A 416 33.78 10.42 -15.05
CA ALA A 416 33.17 11.59 -14.43
C ALA A 416 32.35 12.37 -15.46
N GLU A 417 32.85 12.46 -16.70
CA GLU A 417 32.08 13.05 -17.80
C GLU A 417 30.81 12.24 -18.10
N ALA A 418 30.90 10.91 -18.17
CA ALA A 418 29.74 10.05 -18.39
C ALA A 418 28.68 10.19 -17.28
N HIS A 419 29.11 10.31 -16.01
CA HIS A 419 28.20 10.61 -14.90
C HIS A 419 27.51 11.96 -15.07
N LYS A 420 28.23 13.00 -15.48
CA LYS A 420 27.65 14.33 -15.74
C LYS A 420 26.60 14.28 -16.85
N ILE A 421 26.90 13.62 -17.96
CA ILE A 421 25.97 13.44 -19.09
C ILE A 421 24.73 12.67 -18.62
N LEU A 422 24.90 11.58 -17.89
CA LEU A 422 23.80 10.77 -17.36
C LEU A 422 22.87 11.61 -16.47
N GLN A 423 23.42 12.39 -15.54
CA GLN A 423 22.62 13.23 -14.65
C GLN A 423 21.88 14.34 -15.39
N GLN A 424 22.52 14.99 -16.35
CA GLN A 424 21.88 16.01 -17.19
C GLN A 424 20.72 15.42 -18.01
N ALA A 425 20.91 14.23 -18.59
CA ALA A 425 19.88 13.55 -19.35
C ALA A 425 18.74 13.04 -18.45
N LYS A 426 19.02 12.47 -17.26
CA LYS A 426 17.99 12.12 -16.27
C LYS A 426 17.10 13.33 -15.98
N ASN A 427 17.70 14.49 -15.73
CA ASN A 427 16.95 15.73 -15.45
C ASN A 427 16.12 16.22 -16.65
N GLN A 428 16.63 16.09 -17.88
CA GLN A 428 15.87 16.45 -19.09
C GLN A 428 14.69 15.52 -19.33
N LEU A 429 14.89 14.20 -19.17
CA LEU A 429 13.83 13.20 -19.24
C LEU A 429 12.79 13.41 -18.14
N PHE A 430 13.22 13.69 -16.91
CA PHE A 430 12.33 14.00 -15.80
C PHE A 430 11.43 15.20 -16.13
N LYS A 431 12.02 16.34 -16.53
CA LYS A 431 11.27 17.56 -16.93
C LYS A 431 10.29 17.33 -18.09
N ALA A 432 10.64 16.45 -19.02
CA ALA A 432 9.75 16.08 -20.11
C ALA A 432 8.58 15.22 -19.60
N ARG A 433 8.86 14.26 -18.70
CA ARG A 433 7.86 13.38 -18.09
C ARG A 433 6.86 14.15 -17.23
N GLU A 434 7.30 15.20 -16.53
CA GLU A 434 6.42 16.04 -15.70
C GLU A 434 5.29 16.74 -16.47
N LYS A 435 5.41 16.83 -17.80
CA LYS A 435 4.37 17.40 -18.67
C LYS A 435 3.31 16.39 -19.09
N ARG A 436 3.52 15.09 -18.81
CA ARG A 436 2.54 14.04 -19.07
C ARG A 436 1.43 14.10 -18.03
N ILE A 437 0.27 13.55 -18.36
CA ILE A 437 -0.79 13.32 -17.37
C ILE A 437 -0.23 12.40 -16.29
N ARG A 438 -0.43 12.75 -15.02
CA ARG A 438 0.07 11.99 -13.87
C ARG A 438 -0.80 10.74 -13.65
N PRO A 439 -0.23 9.65 -13.11
CA PRO A 439 -1.05 8.57 -12.56
C PRO A 439 -1.99 9.08 -11.48
N GLY A 440 -3.11 8.39 -11.28
CA GLY A 440 -4.05 8.70 -10.20
C GLY A 440 -3.36 8.64 -8.84
N LEU A 441 -3.60 9.63 -7.99
CA LEU A 441 -3.11 9.66 -6.62
C LEU A 441 -4.19 9.10 -5.69
N ASP A 442 -3.87 8.03 -4.96
CA ASP A 442 -4.67 7.64 -3.80
C ASP A 442 -4.20 8.47 -2.60
N ASP A 443 -4.88 9.60 -2.41
CA ASP A 443 -4.54 10.63 -1.44
C ASP A 443 -5.14 10.37 -0.04
N LYS A 444 -5.60 9.15 0.24
CA LYS A 444 -5.86 8.73 1.61
C LYS A 444 -4.55 8.46 2.34
N ILE A 445 -4.53 8.72 3.64
CA ILE A 445 -3.37 8.51 4.50
C ILE A 445 -3.67 7.34 5.43
N LEU A 446 -2.82 6.31 5.42
CA LEU A 446 -2.98 5.10 6.23
C LEU A 446 -1.92 5.02 7.33
N THR A 447 -2.36 4.79 8.57
CA THR A 447 -1.51 4.85 9.77
C THR A 447 -0.33 3.89 9.70
N SER A 448 -0.55 2.60 9.48
CA SER A 448 0.51 1.59 9.35
C SER A 448 1.54 1.92 8.26
N TRP A 449 1.11 2.43 7.11
CA TRP A 449 1.99 2.72 5.98
C TRP A 449 2.85 3.97 6.25
N ASN A 450 2.25 4.96 6.90
CA ASN A 450 2.97 6.12 7.39
C ASN A 450 4.00 5.73 8.45
N ALA A 451 3.66 4.84 9.38
CA ALA A 451 4.60 4.34 10.37
C ALA A 451 5.80 3.61 9.72
N LEU A 452 5.58 2.82 8.67
CA LEU A 452 6.66 2.19 7.90
C LEU A 452 7.56 3.22 7.22
N MET A 453 6.98 4.25 6.60
CA MET A 453 7.77 5.32 5.96
C MET A 453 8.52 6.18 6.98
N LEU A 454 7.89 6.55 8.09
CA LEU A 454 8.50 7.25 9.22
C LEU A 454 9.74 6.50 9.68
N LYS A 455 9.61 5.18 9.88
CA LYS A 455 10.74 4.33 10.26
C LYS A 455 11.83 4.33 9.17
N GLY A 456 11.46 4.30 7.89
CA GLY A 456 12.37 4.47 6.77
C GLY A 456 13.20 5.75 6.86
N TYR A 457 12.56 6.91 7.10
CA TYR A 457 13.27 8.18 7.30
C TYR A 457 14.21 8.14 8.52
N VAL A 458 13.78 7.54 9.63
CA VAL A 458 14.63 7.40 10.83
C VAL A 458 15.86 6.53 10.53
N ASP A 459 15.68 5.38 9.88
CA ASP A 459 16.80 4.51 9.51
C ASP A 459 17.76 5.20 8.53
N ALA A 460 17.25 5.99 7.59
CA ALA A 460 18.05 6.80 6.68
C ALA A 460 18.82 7.90 7.43
N TYR A 461 18.19 8.59 8.39
CA TYR A 461 18.86 9.56 9.25
C TYR A 461 19.99 8.93 10.06
N LEU A 462 19.71 7.84 10.79
CA LEU A 462 20.71 7.12 11.59
C LEU A 462 21.87 6.57 10.75
N THR A 463 21.62 6.32 9.46
CA THR A 463 22.63 5.78 8.54
C THR A 463 23.49 6.86 7.88
N PHE A 464 22.88 7.95 7.42
CA PHE A 464 23.54 8.96 6.58
C PHE A 464 23.79 10.30 7.30
N ASN A 465 23.17 10.50 8.46
CA ASN A 465 23.26 11.72 9.27
C ASN A 465 22.84 12.99 8.50
N GLU A 466 21.79 12.88 7.68
CA GLU A 466 21.19 14.00 6.94
C GLU A 466 20.02 14.60 7.74
N PRO A 467 20.14 15.82 8.30
CA PRO A 467 19.14 16.38 9.22
C PRO A 467 17.72 16.47 8.64
N HIS A 468 17.60 16.74 7.34
CA HIS A 468 16.33 16.80 6.63
C HIS A 468 15.51 15.50 6.77
N HIS A 469 16.15 14.33 6.81
CA HIS A 469 15.45 13.06 7.01
C HIS A 469 14.77 13.00 8.38
N LEU A 470 15.45 13.47 9.44
CA LEU A 470 14.87 13.52 10.78
C LEU A 470 13.75 14.55 10.87
N GLU A 471 13.91 15.73 10.26
CA GLU A 471 12.89 16.76 10.22
C GLU A 471 11.60 16.26 9.56
N THR A 472 11.72 15.54 8.45
CA THR A 472 10.57 14.93 7.77
C THR A 472 9.94 13.79 8.60
N ALA A 473 10.76 12.96 9.25
CA ALA A 473 10.25 11.93 10.18
C ALA A 473 9.44 12.53 11.33
N LEU A 474 9.93 13.61 11.95
CA LEU A 474 9.25 14.30 13.06
C LEU A 474 7.93 14.93 12.60
N LYS A 475 7.89 15.55 11.40
CA LYS A 475 6.62 16.07 10.83
C LYS A 475 5.57 14.97 10.69
N ASN A 476 5.97 13.80 10.17
CA ASN A 476 5.06 12.66 10.05
C ASN A 476 4.62 12.10 11.42
N ALA A 477 5.55 12.03 12.37
CA ALA A 477 5.27 11.56 13.72
C ALA A 477 4.26 12.46 14.45
N HIS A 478 4.41 13.78 14.31
CA HIS A 478 3.44 14.74 14.83
C HIS A 478 2.09 14.62 14.11
N PHE A 479 2.07 14.42 12.79
CA PHE A 479 0.82 14.13 12.09
C PHE A 479 0.10 12.89 12.66
N LEU A 480 0.81 11.77 12.84
CA LEU A 480 0.24 10.56 13.43
C LEU A 480 -0.28 10.81 14.84
N ALA A 481 0.52 11.46 15.69
CA ALA A 481 0.18 11.75 17.08
C ALA A 481 -1.01 12.72 17.22
N ASP A 482 -1.11 13.72 16.34
CA ASP A 482 -2.09 14.82 16.48
C ASP A 482 -3.38 14.59 15.69
N LYS A 483 -3.32 13.83 14.59
CA LYS A 483 -4.45 13.60 13.67
C LYS A 483 -5.02 12.19 13.72
N MET A 484 -4.18 11.19 14.02
CA MET A 484 -4.57 9.78 13.96
C MET A 484 -4.80 9.16 15.33
N MET A 485 -4.20 9.73 16.37
CA MET A 485 -4.23 9.19 17.72
C MET A 485 -5.08 10.05 18.66
N SER A 486 -5.99 9.40 19.40
CA SER A 486 -6.70 10.02 20.53
C SER A 486 -5.81 10.14 21.77
N LYS A 487 -6.28 10.86 22.79
CA LYS A 487 -5.55 11.00 24.07
C LYS A 487 -5.41 9.68 24.81
N GLU A 488 -6.34 8.76 24.61
CA GLU A 488 -6.41 7.44 25.25
C GLU A 488 -5.62 6.37 24.48
N GLY A 489 -5.01 6.72 23.36
CA GLY A 489 -4.20 5.82 22.52
C GLY A 489 -5.00 5.10 21.44
N GLN A 490 -6.29 5.36 21.26
CA GLN A 490 -7.04 4.83 20.12
C GLN A 490 -6.51 5.45 18.82
N LEU A 491 -6.13 4.61 17.85
CA LEU A 491 -5.72 5.03 16.52
C LEU A 491 -6.89 4.94 15.55
N SER A 492 -6.86 5.80 14.53
CA SER A 492 -7.64 5.63 13.32
C SER A 492 -6.79 5.00 12.22
N ARG A 493 -7.38 4.16 11.38
CA ARG A 493 -6.72 3.54 10.21
C ARG A 493 -6.44 4.56 9.12
N ASN A 494 -7.44 5.36 8.76
CA ASN A 494 -7.42 6.25 7.60
C ASN A 494 -7.62 7.72 7.98
N TYR A 495 -7.06 8.60 7.17
CA TYR A 495 -7.35 10.03 7.19
C TYR A 495 -7.49 10.56 5.78
N LYS A 496 -8.58 11.29 5.55
CA LYS A 496 -8.91 11.87 4.25
C LYS A 496 -9.73 13.14 4.44
N ASN A 497 -9.44 14.17 3.66
CA ASN A 497 -10.19 15.43 3.65
C ASN A 497 -10.39 16.04 5.05
N GLY A 498 -9.34 16.00 5.89
CA GLY A 498 -9.38 16.58 7.23
C GLY A 498 -9.99 15.69 8.31
N LYS A 499 -10.39 14.46 7.99
CA LYS A 499 -11.12 13.57 8.89
C LYS A 499 -10.46 12.20 9.01
N ALA A 500 -10.25 11.77 10.25
CA ALA A 500 -9.98 10.38 10.61
C ALA A 500 -11.29 9.64 10.89
N SER A 501 -11.46 8.38 10.44
CA SER A 501 -12.78 7.73 10.50
C SER A 501 -12.82 6.25 10.85
N ILE A 502 -11.89 5.44 10.35
CA ILE A 502 -11.94 3.98 10.52
C ILE A 502 -11.13 3.60 11.77
N ASN A 503 -11.66 2.71 12.60
CA ASN A 503 -10.91 2.19 13.76
C ASN A 503 -9.66 1.44 13.27
N ALA A 504 -8.53 1.64 13.95
CA ALA A 504 -7.26 1.03 13.56
C ALA A 504 -7.20 -0.48 13.85
N PHE A 505 -6.36 -1.18 13.08
CA PHE A 505 -6.08 -2.61 13.23
C PHE A 505 -4.73 -2.84 13.90
N LEU A 506 -4.42 -4.08 14.28
CA LEU A 506 -3.22 -4.40 15.05
C LEU A 506 -1.91 -3.94 14.37
N ASP A 507 -1.83 -3.98 13.03
CA ASP A 507 -0.67 -3.48 12.27
C ASP A 507 -0.45 -1.98 12.46
N ASP A 508 -1.51 -1.17 12.51
CA ASP A 508 -1.42 0.27 12.80
C ASP A 508 -0.79 0.51 14.18
N TYR A 509 -1.21 -0.24 15.20
CA TYR A 509 -0.64 -0.12 16.55
C TYR A 509 0.81 -0.61 16.61
N ALA A 510 1.07 -1.81 16.09
CA ALA A 510 2.37 -2.45 16.18
C ALA A 510 3.44 -1.64 15.42
N LEU A 511 3.12 -1.21 14.20
CA LEU A 511 4.05 -0.45 13.36
C LEU A 511 4.25 0.97 13.88
N THR A 512 3.19 1.65 14.34
CA THR A 512 3.33 3.02 14.89
C THR A 512 4.12 3.02 16.19
N ALA A 513 3.86 2.06 17.09
CA ALA A 513 4.67 1.91 18.29
C ALA A 513 6.14 1.66 17.93
N TRP A 514 6.42 0.76 16.98
CA TRP A 514 7.79 0.50 16.52
C TRP A 514 8.48 1.74 15.92
N ALA A 515 7.75 2.52 15.13
CA ALA A 515 8.22 3.76 14.52
C ALA A 515 8.53 4.85 15.56
N PHE A 516 7.66 5.03 16.56
CA PHE A 516 7.88 5.97 17.66
C PHE A 516 9.05 5.55 18.56
N MET A 517 9.25 4.25 18.80
CA MET A 517 10.44 3.76 19.49
C MET A 517 11.72 4.09 18.71
N ALA A 518 11.71 3.93 17.38
CA ALA A 518 12.85 4.31 16.55
C ALA A 518 13.14 5.82 16.61
N LEU A 519 12.11 6.67 16.66
CA LEU A 519 12.28 8.10 16.88
C LEU A 519 12.88 8.43 18.25
N TYR A 520 12.43 7.76 19.30
CA TYR A 520 13.06 7.87 20.61
C TYR A 520 14.53 7.47 20.57
N GLU A 521 14.88 6.35 19.91
CA GLU A 521 16.27 5.93 19.74
C GLU A 521 17.12 6.97 18.97
N ALA A 522 16.52 7.70 18.03
CA ALA A 522 17.21 8.72 17.23
C ALA A 522 17.30 10.10 17.88
N THR A 523 16.35 10.46 18.74
CA THR A 523 16.20 11.84 19.30
C THR A 523 16.41 11.91 20.81
N PHE A 524 16.21 10.79 21.50
CA PHE A 524 16.10 10.70 22.95
C PHE A 524 14.97 11.55 23.57
N ASP A 525 13.97 11.92 22.75
CA ASP A 525 12.78 12.65 23.22
C ASP A 525 11.74 11.66 23.76
N GLU A 526 11.57 11.67 25.09
CA GLU A 526 10.76 10.70 25.85
C GLU A 526 9.29 10.68 25.41
N GLN A 527 8.76 11.75 24.81
CA GLN A 527 7.37 11.77 24.35
C GLN A 527 7.07 10.62 23.37
N TRP A 528 8.05 10.21 22.56
CA TRP A 528 7.85 9.17 21.57
C TRP A 528 7.77 7.78 22.20
N ILE A 529 8.59 7.50 23.22
CA ILE A 529 8.54 6.22 23.92
C ILE A 529 7.32 6.11 24.83
N GLU A 530 6.83 7.21 25.39
CA GLU A 530 5.57 7.26 26.14
C GLU A 530 4.37 6.98 25.23
N LYS A 531 4.33 7.60 24.04
CA LYS A 531 3.29 7.33 23.04
C LYS A 531 3.33 5.88 22.54
N ALA A 532 4.52 5.34 22.28
CA ALA A 532 4.68 3.93 21.90
C ALA A 532 4.08 3.00 22.97
N LYS A 533 4.39 3.26 24.25
CA LYS A 533 3.83 2.51 25.37
C LYS A 533 2.29 2.63 25.44
N LEU A 534 1.75 3.83 25.29
CA LEU A 534 0.30 4.06 25.29
C LEU A 534 -0.42 3.26 24.19
N LEU A 535 0.16 3.21 23.00
CA LEU A 535 -0.35 2.40 21.89
C LEU A 535 -0.30 0.90 22.19
N THR A 536 0.81 0.41 22.76
CA THR A 536 0.96 -0.98 23.19
C THR A 536 -0.04 -1.36 24.28
N ASP A 537 -0.30 -0.47 25.26
CA ASP A 537 -1.30 -0.68 26.30
C ASP A 537 -2.73 -0.70 25.76
N PHE A 538 -3.03 0.14 24.75
CA PHE A 538 -4.31 0.07 24.05
C PHE A 538 -4.47 -1.25 23.31
N ALA A 539 -3.45 -1.66 22.55
CA ALA A 539 -3.45 -2.92 21.82
C ALA A 539 -3.63 -4.12 22.76
N TYR A 540 -2.94 -4.14 23.89
CA TYR A 540 -3.09 -5.18 24.91
C TYR A 540 -4.52 -5.27 25.44
N ARG A 541 -5.17 -4.14 25.74
CA ARG A 541 -6.54 -4.12 26.26
C ARG A 541 -7.58 -4.64 25.26
N HIS A 542 -7.43 -4.30 23.99
CA HIS A 542 -8.52 -4.47 23.00
C HIS A 542 -8.28 -5.59 21.98
N PHE A 543 -7.04 -6.07 21.83
CA PHE A 543 -6.67 -7.03 20.80
C PHE A 543 -6.11 -8.34 21.37
N TYR A 544 -5.63 -8.37 22.61
CA TYR A 544 -5.02 -9.57 23.18
C TYR A 544 -6.01 -10.72 23.38
N ASP A 545 -5.63 -11.92 22.94
CA ASP A 545 -6.34 -13.18 23.20
C ASP A 545 -5.62 -13.96 24.31
N PRO A 546 -6.13 -13.97 25.55
CA PRO A 546 -5.50 -14.69 26.66
C PRO A 546 -5.52 -16.21 26.45
N ARG A 547 -6.33 -16.73 25.52
CA ARG A 547 -6.38 -18.17 25.23
C ARG A 547 -5.16 -18.62 24.44
N THR A 548 -4.69 -17.81 23.48
CA THR A 548 -3.58 -18.18 22.60
C THR A 548 -2.28 -17.46 22.93
N GLY A 549 -2.30 -16.43 23.78
CA GLY A 549 -1.14 -15.58 24.04
C GLY A 549 -0.77 -14.64 22.88
N LEU A 550 -1.68 -14.47 21.91
CA LEU A 550 -1.46 -13.68 20.70
C LEU A 550 -2.54 -12.61 20.56
N PHE A 551 -2.34 -11.67 19.66
CA PHE A 551 -3.26 -10.57 19.41
C PHE A 551 -4.12 -10.86 18.16
N PHE A 552 -5.41 -10.55 18.27
CA PHE A 552 -6.30 -10.46 17.12
C PHE A 552 -5.92 -9.28 16.22
N TYR A 553 -6.28 -9.39 14.95
CA TYR A 553 -6.06 -8.30 13.99
C TYR A 553 -7.04 -7.13 14.20
N THR A 554 -8.31 -7.42 14.52
CA THR A 554 -9.34 -6.41 14.80
C THR A 554 -9.52 -6.19 16.30
N SER A 555 -10.08 -5.03 16.67
CA SER A 555 -10.40 -4.68 18.05
C SER A 555 -11.64 -5.42 18.55
N ASP A 556 -11.80 -5.56 19.86
CA ASP A 556 -13.07 -5.99 20.49
C ASP A 556 -14.14 -4.89 20.50
N LEU A 557 -13.77 -3.66 20.13
CA LEU A 557 -14.68 -2.54 19.90
C LEU A 557 -15.38 -2.61 18.55
N ASP A 558 -14.84 -3.38 17.60
CA ASP A 558 -15.39 -3.51 16.26
C ASP A 558 -16.56 -4.50 16.22
N ALA A 559 -17.47 -4.31 15.26
CA ALA A 559 -18.52 -5.27 15.00
C ALA A 559 -17.93 -6.62 14.59
N PRO A 560 -18.45 -7.76 15.11
CA PRO A 560 -17.87 -9.07 14.82
C PRO A 560 -18.01 -9.42 13.34
N LEU A 561 -16.92 -9.90 12.75
CA LEU A 561 -16.91 -10.59 11.45
C LEU A 561 -17.14 -12.09 11.64
N VAL A 562 -17.23 -12.82 10.52
CA VAL A 562 -17.39 -14.30 10.50
C VAL A 562 -16.27 -15.01 11.28
N ALA A 563 -15.06 -14.47 11.22
CA ALA A 563 -13.92 -14.92 12.01
C ALA A 563 -13.09 -13.70 12.46
N ARG A 564 -12.61 -13.73 13.71
CA ARG A 564 -11.66 -12.75 14.23
C ARG A 564 -10.25 -13.34 14.09
N LYS A 565 -9.54 -12.91 13.05
CA LYS A 565 -8.28 -13.51 12.62
C LYS A 565 -7.09 -13.00 13.42
N LYS A 566 -5.98 -13.74 13.35
CA LYS A 566 -4.66 -13.32 13.85
C LYS A 566 -3.67 -13.34 12.69
N GLU A 567 -2.92 -12.26 12.53
CA GLU A 567 -1.90 -12.18 11.49
C GLU A 567 -0.56 -12.68 12.04
N LEU A 568 -0.10 -13.83 11.53
CA LEU A 568 1.09 -14.56 12.02
C LEU A 568 2.23 -14.61 11.00
N SER A 569 1.92 -14.39 9.73
CA SER A 569 2.85 -14.53 8.62
C SER A 569 3.21 -13.16 8.09
N ASP A 570 4.47 -12.98 7.71
CA ASP A 570 4.90 -11.83 6.93
C ASP A 570 4.35 -11.91 5.50
N ASN A 571 3.86 -10.80 4.99
CA ASN A 571 3.45 -10.61 3.60
C ASN A 571 4.28 -9.45 3.01
N VAL A 572 3.71 -8.67 2.08
CA VAL A 572 4.31 -7.42 1.58
C VAL A 572 4.56 -6.39 2.70
N ILE A 573 3.87 -6.53 3.83
CA ILE A 573 4.15 -5.85 5.10
C ILE A 573 4.41 -6.91 6.20
N PRO A 574 5.16 -6.57 7.27
CA PRO A 574 5.45 -7.53 8.34
C PRO A 574 4.20 -7.86 9.14
N GLY A 575 4.11 -9.11 9.61
CA GLY A 575 2.98 -9.58 10.40
C GLY A 575 2.86 -8.84 11.73
N SER A 576 1.69 -8.31 12.03
CA SER A 576 1.43 -7.45 13.18
C SER A 576 1.73 -8.11 14.53
N ASN A 577 1.48 -9.43 14.70
CA ASN A 577 1.91 -10.14 15.92
C ASN A 577 3.44 -10.22 16.04
N SER A 578 4.16 -10.44 14.93
CA SER A 578 5.63 -10.49 14.91
C SER A 578 6.22 -9.13 15.32
N VAL A 579 5.67 -8.03 14.80
CA VAL A 579 6.09 -6.67 15.17
C VAL A 579 5.71 -6.38 16.62
N MET A 580 4.50 -6.73 17.06
CA MET A 580 4.06 -6.50 18.44
C MET A 580 4.95 -7.24 19.45
N GLY A 581 5.36 -8.48 19.16
CA GLY A 581 6.32 -9.21 19.98
C GLY A 581 7.65 -8.46 20.15
N ARG A 582 8.18 -7.86 19.07
CA ARG A 582 9.39 -7.02 19.13
C ARG A 582 9.18 -5.75 19.95
N VAL A 583 8.02 -5.10 19.79
CA VAL A 583 7.65 -3.88 20.54
C VAL A 583 7.56 -4.19 22.03
N LEU A 584 6.84 -5.24 22.42
CA LEU A 584 6.73 -5.70 23.80
C LEU A 584 8.09 -6.05 24.40
N TRP A 585 8.93 -6.78 23.65
CA TRP A 585 10.28 -7.11 24.10
C TRP A 585 11.08 -5.84 24.40
N LYS A 586 11.16 -4.90 23.45
CA LYS A 586 11.93 -3.67 23.65
C LYS A 586 11.37 -2.78 24.77
N LEU A 587 10.04 -2.58 24.82
CA LEU A 587 9.40 -1.79 25.89
C LEU A 587 9.59 -2.44 27.26
N GLY A 588 9.54 -3.77 27.33
CA GLY A 588 9.83 -4.53 28.55
C GLY A 588 11.22 -4.25 29.10
N HIS A 589 12.21 -4.07 28.22
CA HIS A 589 13.57 -3.69 28.61
C HIS A 589 13.68 -2.21 28.99
N TYR A 590 13.04 -1.30 28.25
CA TYR A 590 13.14 0.14 28.54
C TYR A 590 12.44 0.55 29.84
N TYR A 591 11.32 -0.07 30.17
CA TYR A 591 10.54 0.25 31.36
C TYR A 591 10.72 -0.74 32.52
N ASP A 592 11.57 -1.76 32.36
CA ASP A 592 11.75 -2.85 33.33
C ASP A 592 10.42 -3.52 33.76
N THR A 593 9.54 -3.75 32.79
CA THR A 593 8.21 -4.32 33.05
C THR A 593 8.20 -5.82 32.75
N GLU A 594 8.18 -6.66 33.79
CA GLU A 594 8.12 -8.11 33.63
C GLU A 594 6.93 -8.58 32.77
N ASN A 595 5.80 -7.87 32.79
CA ASN A 595 4.60 -8.24 32.03
C ASN A 595 4.84 -8.23 30.52
N TYR A 596 5.44 -7.16 29.97
CA TYR A 596 5.74 -7.12 28.54
C TYR A 596 6.83 -8.12 28.16
N SER A 597 7.87 -8.27 28.99
CA SER A 597 8.94 -9.24 28.75
C SER A 597 8.43 -10.67 28.71
N LYS A 598 7.49 -11.04 29.59
CA LYS A 598 6.82 -12.35 29.57
C LYS A 598 5.88 -12.51 28.37
N LEU A 599 5.15 -11.45 28.01
CA LEU A 599 4.23 -11.48 26.87
C LEU A 599 4.93 -11.56 25.51
N SER A 600 6.16 -11.05 25.42
CA SER A 600 6.97 -11.08 24.21
C SER A 600 7.57 -12.45 23.88
N GLN A 601 7.60 -13.36 24.87
CA GLN A 601 8.10 -14.73 24.75
C GLN A 601 6.97 -15.66 24.35
#